data_AF-A0A534VAL8-F1
#
_entry.id   AF-A0A534VAL8-F1
#
_cell.length_a   1.000
_cell.length_b   1.000
_cell.length_c   1.000
_cell.angle_alpha   90.00
_cell.angle_beta   90.00
_cell.angle_gamma   90.00
#
_symmetry.space_group_name_H-M   'P 1'
#
loop_
_entity.id
_entity.type
_entity.pdbx_description
1 polymer ?
#
loop_
_entity_poly.entity_id
_entity_poly.type
_entity_poly.pdbx_seq_one_letter_code
_entity_poly.pdbx_strand_id
1 'polypeptide(L)'
;MANRKLRIVYRSNFHAPFWLVADKSASWQKNGLDVDTSPQLVREKAVEALKSGHVDLISWRYPDDDDELRQESYRRDSPAYQRLR
;
A
#
# COMPACT_ATOMS: atom_id res chain seq x y z
N MET A 1 -11.29 -25.06 -11.36
CA MET A 1 -10.10 -24.22 -11.16
C MET A 1 -10.02 -23.90 -9.67
N ALA A 2 -8.87 -24.05 -9.02
CA ALA A 2 -8.74 -23.69 -7.61
C ALA A 2 -9.01 -22.18 -7.48
N ASN A 3 -9.91 -21.78 -6.58
CA ASN A 3 -10.15 -20.38 -6.27
C ASN A 3 -8.85 -19.82 -5.70
N ARG A 4 -8.09 -19.08 -6.52
CA ARG A 4 -6.81 -18.53 -6.13
C ARG A 4 -7.08 -17.27 -5.32
N LYS A 5 -6.81 -17.34 -4.02
CA LYS A 5 -6.92 -16.21 -3.11
C LYS A 5 -5.99 -15.07 -3.54
N LEU A 6 -6.53 -13.88 -3.75
CA LEU A 6 -5.79 -12.67 -4.14
C LEU A 6 -5.31 -11.93 -2.88
N ARG A 7 -4.01 -11.70 -2.77
CA ARG A 7 -3.39 -11.04 -1.61
C ARG A 7 -2.94 -9.64 -1.97
N ILE A 8 -3.53 -8.64 -1.33
CA ILE A 8 -3.30 -7.23 -1.60
C ILE A 8 -2.69 -6.56 -0.37
N VAL A 9 -1.61 -5.80 -0.55
CA VAL A 9 -1.09 -4.90 0.49
C VAL A 9 -1.32 -3.45 0.13
N TYR A 10 -1.65 -2.62 1.14
CA TYR A 10 -1.92 -1.19 0.97
C TYR A 10 -1.13 -0.33 1.96
N ARG A 11 -0.85 0.93 1.57
CA ARG A 11 0.02 1.85 2.32
C ARG A 11 -0.55 2.29 3.68
N SER A 12 -1.87 2.50 3.81
CA SER A 12 -2.49 2.91 5.09
C SER A 12 -4.01 2.77 5.08
N ASN A 13 -4.62 2.84 6.27
CA ASN A 13 -6.08 2.90 6.45
C ASN A 13 -6.73 4.13 5.77
N PHE A 14 -5.97 5.21 5.51
CA PHE A 14 -6.44 6.38 4.79
C PHE A 14 -6.50 6.17 3.27
N HIS A 15 -5.66 5.27 2.74
CA HIS A 15 -5.67 4.89 1.31
C HIS A 15 -6.50 3.63 1.02
N ALA A 16 -6.86 2.86 2.06
CA ALA A 16 -7.69 1.67 1.93
C ALA A 16 -9.23 1.82 2.05
N PRO A 17 -9.88 3.02 1.98
CA PRO A 17 -11.34 3.10 2.06
C PRO A 17 -12.05 2.16 1.08
N PHE A 18 -11.57 2.04 -0.16
CA PHE A 18 -12.18 1.16 -1.15
C PHE A 18 -12.07 -0.33 -0.78
N TRP A 19 -10.85 -0.81 -0.51
CA TRP A 19 -10.60 -2.23 -0.18
C TRP A 19 -11.37 -2.67 1.07
N LEU A 20 -11.35 -1.83 2.11
CA LEU A 20 -12.05 -2.09 3.36
C LEU A 20 -13.57 -2.02 3.19
N VAL A 21 -14.08 -1.13 2.34
CA VAL A 21 -15.51 -1.08 2.02
C VAL A 21 -15.93 -2.35 1.28
N ALA A 22 -15.15 -2.79 0.30
CA ALA A 22 -15.43 -3.99 -0.47
C ALA A 22 -15.44 -5.27 0.41
N ASP A 23 -14.52 -5.36 1.40
CA ASP A 23 -14.54 -6.40 2.42
C ASP A 23 -15.82 -6.33 3.26
N LYS A 24 -16.15 -5.15 3.80
CA LYS A 24 -17.33 -4.95 4.66
C LYS A 24 -18.66 -5.17 3.95
N SER A 25 -18.74 -4.89 2.65
CA SER A 25 -19.94 -5.10 1.84
C SER A 25 -20.05 -6.54 1.28
N ALA A 26 -19.07 -7.40 1.60
CA ALA A 26 -18.88 -8.73 1.01
C ALA A 26 -18.85 -8.69 -0.53
N SER A 27 -18.37 -7.59 -1.10
CA SER A 27 -18.35 -7.40 -2.55
C SER A 27 -17.44 -8.40 -3.23
N TRP A 28 -16.35 -8.83 -2.60
CA TRP A 28 -15.48 -9.87 -3.16
C TRP A 28 -16.21 -11.19 -3.34
N GLN A 29 -16.81 -11.71 -2.27
CA GLN A 29 -17.48 -13.01 -2.26
C GLN A 29 -18.70 -13.00 -3.18
N LYS A 30 -19.46 -11.89 -3.21
CA LYS A 30 -20.58 -11.71 -4.16
C LYS A 30 -20.16 -11.80 -5.62
N ASN A 31 -18.91 -11.47 -5.93
CA ASN A 31 -18.34 -11.57 -7.27
C ASN A 31 -17.46 -12.83 -7.44
N GLY A 32 -17.55 -13.81 -6.53
CA GLY A 32 -16.79 -15.05 -6.60
C GLY A 32 -15.29 -14.90 -6.35
N LEU A 33 -14.87 -13.79 -5.75
CA LEU A 33 -13.47 -13.49 -5.43
C LEU A 33 -13.18 -13.80 -3.96
N ASP A 34 -12.05 -14.47 -3.73
CA ASP A 34 -11.44 -14.61 -2.41
C ASP A 34 -10.24 -13.64 -2.34
N VAL A 35 -10.36 -12.61 -1.51
CA VAL A 35 -9.40 -11.50 -1.41
C VAL A 35 -8.99 -11.30 0.03
N ASP A 36 -7.70 -11.07 0.26
CA ASP A 36 -7.13 -10.77 1.56
C ASP A 36 -6.31 -9.49 1.45
N THR A 37 -6.69 -8.51 2.26
CA THR A 37 -6.09 -7.19 2.24
C THR A 37 -5.41 -6.89 3.57
N SER A 38 -4.18 -6.37 3.52
CA SER A 38 -3.44 -6.02 4.73
C SER A 38 -2.63 -4.73 4.59
N PRO A 39 -2.47 -3.95 5.68
CA PRO A 39 -1.65 -2.76 5.65
C PRO A 39 -0.15 -3.13 5.67
N GLN A 40 0.65 -2.43 4.85
CA GLN A 40 2.10 -2.42 4.94
C GLN A 40 2.61 -0.98 4.75
N LEU A 41 3.17 -0.41 5.81
CA LEU A 41 3.61 1.00 5.82
C LEU A 41 5.00 1.20 5.22
N VAL A 42 5.81 0.14 5.16
CA VAL A 42 7.19 0.19 4.66
C VAL A 42 7.21 -0.28 3.21
N ARG A 43 7.54 0.64 2.28
CA ARG A 43 7.51 0.38 0.84
C ARG A 43 8.41 -0.78 0.44
N GLU A 44 9.61 -0.84 1.00
CA GLU A 44 10.61 -1.85 0.69
C GLU A 44 10.08 -3.24 1.05
N LYS A 45 9.41 -3.37 2.20
CA LYS A 45 8.78 -4.63 2.62
C LYS A 45 7.63 -5.04 1.70
N ALA A 46 6.81 -4.09 1.25
CA ALA A 46 5.75 -4.37 0.29
C ALA A 46 6.31 -4.84 -1.05
N VAL A 47 7.37 -4.19 -1.54
CA VAL A 47 8.05 -4.54 -2.80
C VAL A 47 8.70 -5.92 -2.70
N GLU A 48 9.39 -6.24 -1.61
CA GLU A 48 9.96 -7.57 -1.40
C GLU A 48 8.89 -8.66 -1.27
N ALA A 49 7.76 -8.37 -0.63
CA ALA A 49 6.62 -9.29 -0.59
C ALA A 49 6.04 -9.57 -1.98
N LEU A 50 6.00 -8.56 -2.86
CA LEU A 50 5.54 -8.73 -4.24
C LEU A 50 6.55 -9.56 -5.06
N LYS A 51 7.84 -9.22 -4.98
CA LYS A 51 8.90 -9.96 -5.69
C LYS A 51 8.96 -11.44 -5.29
N SER A 52 8.73 -11.74 -4.01
CA SER A 52 8.74 -13.11 -3.48
C SER A 52 7.42 -13.88 -3.71
N GLY A 53 6.40 -13.25 -4.31
CA GLY A 53 5.09 -13.86 -4.53
C GLY A 53 4.26 -14.06 -3.25
N HIS A 54 4.67 -13.46 -2.14
CA HIS A 54 3.91 -13.43 -0.89
C HIS A 54 2.62 -12.64 -1.01
N VAL A 55 2.62 -11.61 -1.85
CA VAL A 55 1.44 -10.84 -2.24
C VAL A 55 1.33 -10.81 -3.76
N ASP A 56 0.10 -10.62 -4.24
CA ASP A 56 -0.20 -10.59 -5.67
C ASP A 56 -0.29 -9.15 -6.20
N LEU A 57 -0.60 -8.18 -5.33
CA LEU A 57 -0.74 -6.77 -5.70
C LEU A 57 -0.33 -5.83 -4.56
N ILE A 58 0.32 -4.72 -4.92
CA ILE A 58 0.55 -3.59 -4.02
C ILE A 58 -0.34 -2.42 -4.47
N SER A 59 -1.25 -2.00 -3.61
CA SER A 59 -2.04 -0.77 -3.77
C SER A 59 -1.29 0.40 -3.13
N TRP A 60 -0.34 0.95 -3.86
CA TRP A 60 0.46 2.11 -3.45
C TRP A 60 0.15 3.32 -4.33
N ARG A 61 0.01 4.50 -3.73
CA ARG A 61 0.05 5.74 -4.52
C ARG A 61 1.50 6.01 -4.90
N TYR A 62 1.81 6.08 -6.19
CA TYR A 62 3.06 6.68 -6.64
C TYR A 62 3.06 8.15 -6.17
N PRO A 63 4.10 8.62 -5.47
CA PRO A 63 4.25 10.06 -5.35
C PRO A 63 4.38 10.58 -6.79
N ASP A 64 3.48 11.46 -7.18
CA ASP A 64 3.71 12.30 -8.35
C ASP A 64 5.00 13.10 -8.08
N ASP A 65 5.73 13.55 -9.12
CA ASP A 65 7.02 14.24 -8.94
C ASP A 65 6.93 15.42 -7.94
N ASP A 66 5.78 16.10 -7.89
CA ASP A 66 5.47 17.16 -6.92
C ASP A 66 5.38 16.67 -5.46
N ASP A 67 4.90 15.44 -5.23
CA ASP A 67 4.82 14.83 -3.90
C ASP A 67 6.20 14.41 -3.37
N GLU A 68 7.12 14.03 -4.26
CA GLU A 68 8.50 13.71 -3.91
C GLU A 68 9.28 14.98 -3.55
N LEU A 69 9.17 16.02 -4.39
CA LEU A 69 9.73 17.35 -4.11
C LEU A 69 9.19 17.95 -2.81
N ARG A 70 7.90 17.79 -2.55
CA ARG A 70 7.26 18.24 -1.30
C ARG A 70 7.74 17.44 -0.09
N GLN A 71 7.96 16.13 -0.21
CA GLN A 71 8.53 15.35 0.89
C GLN A 71 10.01 15.66 1.13
N GLU A 72 10.76 15.96 0.08
CA GLU A 72 12.16 16.36 0.19
C GLU A 72 12.31 17.75 0.82
N SER A 73 11.42 18.71 0.49
CA SER A 73 11.39 20.01 1.18
C SER A 73 11.08 19.85 2.67
N TYR A 74 10.07 19.04 3.04
CA TYR A 74 9.80 18.73 4.44
C TYR A 74 10.98 18.04 5.15
N ARG A 75 11.74 17.18 4.46
CA ARG A 75 12.95 16.56 5.03
C ARG A 75 14.07 17.57 5.21
N ARG A 76 14.30 18.47 4.25
CA ARG A 76 15.33 19.53 4.35
C ARG A 76 15.03 20.52 5.46
N ASP A 77 13.76 20.84 5.67
CA ASP A 77 13.31 21.77 6.71
C ASP A 77 13.20 21.10 8.09
N SER A 78 13.39 19.78 8.17
CA SER A 78 13.42 19.07 9.45
C SER A 78 14.63 19.48 10.29
N PRO A 79 14.43 19.85 11.57
CA PRO A 79 15.53 20.15 12.49
C PRO A 79 16.54 19.00 12.63
N ALA A 80 16.10 17.75 12.43
CA ALA A 80 16.97 16.58 12.47
C ALA A 80 17.94 16.53 11.27
N TYR A 81 17.50 16.99 10.10
CA TYR A 81 18.33 17.02 8.89
C TYR A 81 19.29 18.21 8.89
N GLN A 82 18.85 19.36 9.44
CA GLN A 82 19.70 20.55 9.60
C GLN A 82 20.87 20.34 10.57
N ARG A 83 20.76 19.40 11.52
CA ARG A 83 21.84 19.05 12.47
C ARG A 83 22.92 18.13 11.90
N LEU A 84 22.71 17.59 10.69
CA LEU A 84 23.66 16.69 10.02
C LEU A 84 24.55 17.43 9.00
N ARG A 85 24.51 18.77 8.97
CA ARG A 85 25.38 19.64 8.17
C ARG A 85 26.33 20.43 9.04
#